data_AF-A0A7X3UHK8-F1
#
_entry.id   AF-A0A7X3UHK8-F1
#
_cell.length_a   1.000
_cell.length_b   1.000
_cell.length_c   1.000
_cell.angle_alpha   90.00
_cell.angle_beta   90.00
_cell.angle_gamma   90.00
#
_symmetry.space_group_name_H-M   'P 1'
#
loop_
_entity.id
_entity.type
_entity.pdbx_description
1 polymer ?
#
loop_
_entity_poly.entity_id
_entity_poly.type
_entity_poly.pdbx_seq_one_letter_code
_entity_poly.pdbx_strand_id
1 'polypeptide(L)'
;MKYNDTAGFSRFLMIWGITLVAVAICLGVTLYIIERSKQTVIPVAPPPLPAAANPSEVPPEPQDVNLFLFDSTAMMLVPVKIERRLRRELTQRLNQVVTALIQETPPNFRNTIPLGTELNEVYIDSQQTAYLDFSSHLTDGHIGGTTAEFLTVTAILKTVFDAFPDEIKQVQILIDGKEIETIAGHLNLSQPLRLP
;
A
#
# COMPACT_ATOMS: atom_id res chain seq x y z
N MET A 1 -70.88 42.31 -60.67
CA MET A 1 -70.17 43.30 -59.83
C MET A 1 -69.55 42.53 -58.67
N LYS A 2 -68.22 42.64 -58.55
CA LYS A 2 -67.25 41.89 -57.72
C LYS A 2 -67.80 41.21 -56.46
N TYR A 3 -67.82 39.87 -56.44
CA TYR A 3 -67.80 39.10 -55.19
C TYR A 3 -66.32 38.86 -54.85
N ASN A 4 -65.80 39.63 -53.89
CA ASN A 4 -64.42 39.52 -53.44
C ASN A 4 -64.21 38.18 -52.74
N ASP A 5 -63.42 37.29 -53.34
CA ASP A 5 -62.99 36.02 -52.76
C ASP A 5 -61.84 36.22 -51.77
N THR A 6 -61.94 37.26 -50.94
CA THR A 6 -61.00 37.57 -49.85
C THR A 6 -61.21 36.68 -48.63
N ALA A 7 -62.33 35.94 -48.57
CA ALA A 7 -62.70 35.12 -47.42
C ALA A 7 -61.86 33.83 -47.30
N GLY A 8 -61.46 33.21 -48.43
CA GLY A 8 -60.64 31.99 -48.41
C GLY A 8 -59.19 32.28 -48.00
N PHE A 9 -58.56 33.29 -48.60
CA PHE A 9 -57.17 33.66 -48.33
C PHE A 9 -56.97 34.21 -46.91
N SER A 10 -57.93 34.99 -46.39
CA SER A 10 -57.91 35.49 -45.00
C SER A 10 -58.03 34.34 -43.99
N ARG A 11 -58.87 33.32 -44.25
CA ARG A 11 -58.97 32.12 -43.40
C ARG A 11 -57.68 31.30 -43.39
N PHE A 12 -57.01 31.14 -44.54
CA PHE A 12 -55.72 30.48 -44.57
C PHE A 12 -54.65 31.28 -43.83
N LEU A 13 -54.56 32.60 -44.04
CA LEU A 13 -53.62 33.45 -43.30
C LEU A 13 -53.88 33.43 -41.78
N MET A 14 -55.15 33.36 -41.38
CA MET A 14 -55.57 33.24 -39.98
C MET A 14 -55.23 31.86 -39.40
N ILE A 15 -55.44 30.77 -40.14
CA ILE A 15 -55.06 29.41 -39.70
C ILE A 15 -53.54 29.30 -39.55
N TRP A 16 -52.77 29.80 -40.52
CA TRP A 16 -51.31 29.79 -40.47
C TRP A 16 -50.76 30.66 -39.33
N GLY A 17 -51.38 31.81 -39.07
CA GLY A 17 -51.08 32.65 -37.91
C GLY A 17 -51.37 31.94 -36.58
N ILE A 18 -52.51 31.28 -36.45
CA ILE A 18 -52.87 30.49 -35.26
C ILE A 18 -51.89 29.33 -35.07
N THR A 19 -51.50 28.62 -36.13
CA THR A 19 -50.51 27.53 -36.02
C THR A 19 -49.14 28.04 -35.61
N LEU A 20 -48.70 29.20 -36.09
CA LEU A 20 -47.40 29.77 -35.73
C LEU A 20 -47.37 30.21 -34.26
N VAL A 21 -48.46 30.80 -33.78
CA VAL A 21 -48.63 31.14 -32.36
C VAL A 21 -48.66 29.88 -31.49
N ALA A 22 -49.36 28.82 -31.92
CA ALA A 22 -49.39 27.56 -31.20
C ALA A 22 -48.01 26.90 -31.09
N VAL A 23 -47.22 26.92 -32.18
CA VAL A 23 -45.84 26.42 -32.18
C VAL A 23 -44.93 27.25 -31.25
N ALA A 24 -45.05 28.58 -31.27
CA ALA A 24 -44.28 29.45 -30.39
C ALA A 24 -44.62 29.21 -28.90
N ILE A 25 -45.91 29.00 -28.58
CA ILE A 25 -46.35 28.66 -27.22
C ILE A 25 -45.81 27.28 -26.82
N CYS A 26 -45.92 26.27 -27.68
CA CYS A 26 -45.36 24.94 -27.41
C CYS A 26 -43.84 25.02 -27.17
N LEU A 27 -43.11 25.79 -27.99
CA LEU A 27 -41.67 25.97 -27.82
C LEU A 27 -41.36 26.67 -26.48
N GLY A 28 -42.07 27.75 -26.16
CA GLY A 28 -41.91 28.46 -24.90
C GLY A 28 -42.19 27.57 -23.68
N VAL A 29 -43.23 26.74 -23.75
CA VAL A 29 -43.57 25.78 -22.68
C VAL A 29 -42.50 24.70 -22.56
N THR A 30 -41.98 24.16 -23.68
CA THR A 30 -40.89 23.17 -23.64
C THR A 30 -39.61 23.75 -23.03
N LEU A 31 -39.25 24.98 -23.38
CA LEU A 31 -38.07 25.65 -22.79
C LEU A 31 -38.30 25.95 -21.30
N TYR A 32 -39.49 26.38 -20.91
CA TYR A 32 -39.84 26.63 -19.51
C TYR A 32 -39.78 25.35 -18.65
N ILE A 33 -40.19 24.20 -19.19
CA ILE A 33 -40.09 22.91 -18.49
C ILE A 33 -38.63 22.49 -18.31
N ILE A 34 -37.76 22.72 -19.32
CA ILE A 34 -36.32 22.43 -19.23
C ILE A 34 -35.62 23.35 -18.22
N GLU A 35 -36.02 24.62 -18.16
CA GLU A 35 -35.50 25.57 -17.16
C GLU A 35 -35.84 25.11 -15.73
N ARG A 36 -37.08 24.67 -15.50
CA ARG A 36 -37.50 24.10 -14.20
C ARG A 36 -36.82 22.77 -13.87
N SER A 37 -36.50 21.94 -14.86
CA SER A 37 -35.87 20.64 -14.59
C SER A 37 -34.42 20.74 -14.13
N LYS A 38 -33.76 21.91 -14.29
CA LYS A 38 -32.40 22.13 -13.76
C LYS A 38 -32.35 22.36 -12.25
N GLN A 39 -33.49 22.50 -11.58
CA GLN A 39 -33.59 22.49 -10.12
C GLN A 39 -33.84 21.07 -9.60
N THR A 40 -32.92 20.16 -9.89
CA THR A 40 -32.80 18.96 -9.07
C THR A 40 -32.20 19.43 -7.75
N VAL A 41 -33.06 19.71 -6.77
CA VAL A 41 -32.65 19.76 -5.37
C VAL A 41 -32.04 18.39 -5.11
N ILE A 42 -30.71 18.30 -5.09
CA ILE A 42 -30.05 17.13 -4.53
C ILE A 42 -30.59 17.09 -3.09
N PRO A 43 -31.40 16.08 -2.71
CA PRO A 43 -31.72 15.93 -1.31
C PRO A 43 -30.36 15.79 -0.62
N VAL A 44 -29.97 16.79 0.17
CA VAL A 44 -28.86 16.63 1.09
C VAL A 44 -29.27 15.40 1.91
N ALA A 45 -28.61 14.28 1.63
CA ALA A 45 -28.78 13.09 2.44
C ALA A 45 -28.63 13.55 3.89
N PRO A 46 -29.49 13.11 4.83
CA PRO A 46 -29.18 13.26 6.24
C PRO A 46 -27.70 12.89 6.40
N PRO A 47 -26.88 13.65 7.15
CA PRO A 47 -25.49 13.27 7.37
C PRO A 47 -25.50 11.78 7.67
N PRO A 48 -24.73 10.95 6.93
CA PRO A 48 -24.77 9.52 7.17
C PRO A 48 -24.63 9.34 8.67
N LEU A 49 -25.64 8.73 9.31
CA LEU A 49 -25.49 8.20 10.66
C LEU A 49 -24.10 7.59 10.68
N PRO A 50 -23.20 7.98 11.62
CA PRO A 50 -21.79 7.64 11.56
C PRO A 50 -21.72 6.21 11.11
N ALA A 51 -21.28 6.02 9.85
CA ALA A 51 -21.22 4.70 9.24
C ALA A 51 -20.48 3.90 10.29
N ALA A 52 -21.15 2.91 10.89
CA ALA A 52 -20.58 2.14 11.98
C ALA A 52 -19.18 1.77 11.50
N ALA A 53 -18.17 2.41 12.06
CA ALA A 53 -16.85 2.45 11.46
C ALA A 53 -16.49 0.99 11.26
N ASN A 54 -16.28 0.57 10.01
CA ASN A 54 -15.80 -0.78 9.78
C ASN A 54 -14.57 -0.90 10.68
N PRO A 55 -14.53 -1.84 11.64
CA PRO A 55 -13.40 -1.96 12.57
C PRO A 55 -12.06 -2.25 11.87
N SER A 56 -12.09 -2.38 10.54
CA SER A 56 -10.97 -2.59 9.64
C SER A 56 -10.39 -1.30 9.03
N GLU A 57 -10.99 -0.12 9.22
CA GLU A 57 -10.57 1.12 8.53
C GLU A 57 -9.74 2.08 9.40
N VAL A 58 -9.64 1.82 10.71
CA VAL A 58 -8.71 2.53 11.59
C VAL A 58 -7.29 2.03 11.31
N PRO A 59 -6.34 2.90 10.88
CA PRO A 59 -4.95 2.52 10.69
C PRO A 59 -4.39 1.92 11.99
N PRO A 60 -3.58 0.84 11.91
CA PRO A 60 -2.92 0.28 13.09
C PRO A 60 -2.20 1.38 13.87
N GLU A 61 -2.24 1.30 15.20
CA GLU A 61 -1.44 2.18 16.03
C GLU A 61 0.06 1.98 15.72
N PRO A 62 0.87 3.05 15.75
CA PRO A 62 2.31 2.93 15.67
C PRO A 62 2.84 2.01 16.77
N GLN A 63 3.75 1.11 16.40
CA GLN A 63 4.46 0.22 17.31
C GLN A 63 5.96 0.52 17.23
N ASP A 64 6.62 0.49 18.38
CA ASP A 64 8.07 0.51 18.47
C ASP A 64 8.62 -0.85 18.00
N VAL A 65 9.56 -0.82 17.06
CA VAL A 65 10.32 -1.99 16.61
C VAL A 65 11.81 -1.69 16.75
N ASN A 66 12.60 -2.66 17.20
CA ASN A 66 14.05 -2.53 17.24
C ASN A 66 14.69 -3.09 15.98
N LEU A 67 15.44 -2.27 15.25
CA LEU A 67 16.38 -2.72 14.23
C LEU A 67 17.75 -2.92 14.87
N PHE A 68 18.37 -4.09 14.68
CA PHE A 68 19.71 -4.33 15.21
C PHE A 68 20.76 -3.91 14.20
N LEU A 69 21.39 -2.77 14.45
CA LEU A 69 22.40 -2.16 13.57
C LEU A 69 23.78 -2.17 14.24
N PHE A 70 24.84 -2.11 13.44
CA PHE A 70 26.21 -2.12 13.95
C PHE A 70 26.63 -0.71 14.41
N ASP A 71 27.09 -0.63 15.66
CA ASP A 71 27.73 0.56 16.21
C ASP A 71 29.25 0.40 16.12
N SER A 72 29.91 1.27 15.36
CA SER A 72 31.37 1.22 15.14
C SER A 72 32.20 1.61 16.38
N THR A 73 31.59 2.26 17.36
CA THR A 73 32.23 2.67 18.61
C THR A 73 32.15 1.54 19.63
N ALA A 74 30.94 0.99 19.83
CA ALA A 74 30.72 -0.13 20.73
C ALA A 74 31.20 -1.48 20.14
N MET A 75 31.47 -1.52 18.84
CA MET A 75 31.91 -2.70 18.10
C MET A 75 30.93 -3.88 18.22
N MET A 76 29.63 -3.57 18.30
CA MET A 76 28.59 -4.57 18.50
C MET A 76 27.26 -4.14 17.86
N LEU A 77 26.35 -5.10 17.72
CA LEU A 77 24.97 -4.85 17.30
C LEU A 77 24.15 -4.31 18.47
N VAL A 78 23.51 -3.16 18.26
CA VAL A 78 22.66 -2.50 19.25
C VAL A 78 21.24 -2.31 18.71
N PRO A 79 20.21 -2.37 19.57
CA PRO A 79 18.84 -2.12 19.15
C PRO A 79 18.64 -0.61 18.88
N VAL A 80 18.11 -0.30 17.70
CA VAL A 80 17.75 1.06 17.30
C VAL A 80 16.24 1.09 17.08
N LYS A 81 15.55 1.86 17.93
CA LYS A 81 14.08 1.97 17.88
C LYS A 81 13.62 2.74 16.66
N ILE A 82 12.62 2.18 15.98
CA ILE A 82 11.85 2.85 14.94
C ILE A 82 10.35 2.71 15.23
N GLU A 83 9.57 3.70 14.82
CA GLU A 83 8.10 3.61 14.87
C GLU A 83 7.58 3.08 13.53
N ARG A 84 6.75 2.04 13.58
CA ARG A 84 6.10 1.47 12.38
C ARG A 84 4.63 1.17 12.64
N ARG A 85 3.78 1.51 11.67
CA ARG A 85 2.40 1.02 11.61
C ARG A 85 2.39 -0.36 10.96
N LEU A 86 2.53 -1.37 11.80
CA LEU A 86 2.59 -2.75 11.39
C LEU A 86 1.22 -3.23 10.89
N ARG A 87 1.22 -4.01 9.81
CA ARG A 87 0.01 -4.68 9.28
C ARG A 87 -0.54 -5.68 10.31
N ARG A 88 -1.76 -6.19 10.10
CA ARG A 88 -2.34 -7.19 11.02
C ARG A 88 -1.76 -8.59 10.79
N GLU A 89 -1.59 -8.96 9.52
CA GLU A 89 -1.11 -10.27 9.11
C GLU A 89 0.41 -10.39 9.37
N LEU A 90 0.83 -11.53 9.91
CA LEU A 90 2.20 -11.75 10.41
C LEU A 90 3.24 -11.67 9.29
N THR A 91 2.99 -12.31 8.14
CA THR A 91 3.91 -12.32 6.99
C THR A 91 4.16 -10.90 6.48
N GLN A 92 3.09 -10.09 6.37
CA GLN A 92 3.19 -8.67 6.01
C GLN A 92 3.96 -7.85 7.05
N ARG A 93 3.73 -8.07 8.35
CA ARG A 93 4.52 -7.41 9.41
C ARG A 93 6.00 -7.75 9.31
N LEU A 94 6.31 -9.04 9.16
CA LEU A 94 7.67 -9.53 9.04
C LEU A 94 8.37 -8.91 7.82
N ASN A 95 7.70 -8.88 6.67
CA ASN A 95 8.20 -8.21 5.47
C ASN A 95 8.49 -6.73 5.73
N GLN A 96 7.59 -5.99 6.41
CA GLN A 96 7.83 -4.59 6.76
C GLN A 96 9.05 -4.40 7.66
N VAL A 97 9.23 -5.25 8.67
CA VAL A 97 10.33 -5.14 9.65
C VAL A 97 11.68 -5.47 9.00
N VAL A 98 11.76 -6.54 8.21
CA VAL A 98 13.00 -6.92 7.53
C VAL A 98 13.35 -5.92 6.42
N THR A 99 12.35 -5.42 5.69
CA THR A 99 12.57 -4.34 4.71
C THR A 99 13.11 -3.08 5.38
N ALA A 100 12.57 -2.71 6.55
CA ALA A 100 13.10 -1.61 7.34
C ALA A 100 14.56 -1.83 7.76
N LEU A 101 14.92 -3.03 8.22
CA LEU A 101 16.31 -3.38 8.54
C LEU A 101 17.26 -3.18 7.35
N ILE A 102 16.83 -3.54 6.14
CA ILE A 102 17.64 -3.39 4.93
C ILE A 102 17.80 -1.91 4.55
N GLN A 103 16.72 -1.14 4.61
CA GLN A 103 16.66 0.20 4.02
C GLN A 103 17.04 1.33 4.98
N GLU A 104 16.86 1.13 6.28
CA GLU A 104 17.00 2.20 7.27
C GLU A 104 18.30 2.08 8.03
N THR A 105 19.13 3.12 7.91
CA THR A 105 20.37 3.25 8.70
C THR A 105 20.45 4.67 9.24
N PRO A 106 20.00 4.88 10.48
CA PRO A 106 20.10 6.19 11.12
C PRO A 106 21.57 6.65 11.24
N PRO A 107 21.81 7.96 11.40
CA PRO A 107 23.16 8.48 11.60
C PRO A 107 23.89 7.76 12.73
N ASN A 108 25.21 7.62 12.59
CA ASN A 108 26.12 6.97 13.54
C ASN A 108 26.07 5.44 13.58
N PHE A 109 25.10 4.80 12.95
CA PHE A 109 25.07 3.34 12.79
C PHE A 109 25.57 2.91 11.42
N ARG A 110 25.83 1.61 11.25
CA ARG A 110 26.14 0.97 9.98
C ARG A 110 25.22 -0.22 9.78
N ASN A 111 24.77 -0.41 8.54
CA ASN A 111 24.14 -1.64 8.14
C ASN A 111 25.20 -2.68 7.81
N THR A 112 25.01 -3.89 8.31
CA THR A 112 25.83 -5.05 7.95
C THR A 112 25.36 -5.69 6.65
N ILE A 113 24.10 -5.42 6.24
CA ILE A 113 23.53 -5.85 4.97
C ILE A 113 24.10 -4.96 3.83
N PRO A 114 24.61 -5.55 2.74
CA PRO A 114 25.13 -4.80 1.60
C PRO A 114 24.09 -3.89 0.94
N LEU A 115 24.56 -2.74 0.46
CA LEU A 115 23.73 -1.79 -0.30
C LEU A 115 23.16 -2.46 -1.56
N GLY A 116 21.89 -2.19 -1.85
CA GLY A 116 21.19 -2.77 -3.01
C GLY A 116 20.55 -4.13 -2.74
N THR A 117 20.75 -4.70 -1.53
CA THR A 117 19.97 -5.87 -1.10
C THR A 117 18.49 -5.53 -1.08
N GLU A 118 17.67 -6.41 -1.65
CA GLU A 118 16.21 -6.37 -1.57
C GLU A 118 15.69 -7.61 -0.84
N LEU A 119 14.51 -7.48 -0.22
CA LEU A 119 13.74 -8.61 0.30
C LEU A 119 12.71 -8.97 -0.77
N ASN A 120 12.96 -10.07 -1.48
CA ASN A 120 12.11 -10.51 -2.58
C ASN A 120 10.76 -10.99 -2.03
N GLU A 121 10.80 -11.96 -1.10
CA GLU A 121 9.63 -12.63 -0.57
C GLU A 121 9.83 -13.09 0.88
N VAL A 122 8.70 -13.30 1.56
CA VAL A 122 8.67 -13.81 2.94
C VAL A 122 7.61 -14.89 3.05
N TYR A 123 7.98 -16.03 3.65
CA TYR A 123 7.05 -17.13 3.93
C TYR A 123 7.18 -17.57 5.38
N ILE A 124 6.07 -18.03 5.96
CA ILE A 124 6.06 -18.60 7.31
C ILE A 124 5.34 -19.94 7.25
N ASP A 125 6.00 -21.00 7.69
CA ASP A 125 5.42 -22.34 7.71
C ASP A 125 4.64 -22.64 9.01
N SER A 126 4.04 -23.83 9.05
CA SER A 126 3.31 -24.30 10.25
C SER A 126 4.21 -24.59 11.46
N GLN A 127 5.54 -24.64 11.28
CA GLN A 127 6.53 -24.81 12.34
C GLN A 127 7.08 -23.46 12.85
N GLN A 128 6.50 -22.35 12.40
CA GLN A 128 6.96 -20.99 12.72
C GLN A 128 8.39 -20.72 12.22
N THR A 129 8.78 -21.35 11.11
CA THR A 129 9.98 -21.01 10.36
C THR A 129 9.69 -19.84 9.44
N ALA A 130 10.40 -18.74 9.63
CA ALA A 130 10.38 -17.61 8.71
C ALA A 130 11.43 -17.82 7.61
N TYR A 131 10.97 -17.96 6.38
CA TYR A 131 11.81 -17.98 5.19
C TYR A 131 11.91 -16.56 4.66
N LEU A 132 13.13 -16.02 4.64
CA LEU A 132 13.43 -14.68 4.15
C LEU A 132 14.23 -14.81 2.87
N ASP A 133 13.59 -14.47 1.74
CA ASP A 133 14.24 -14.52 0.43
C ASP A 133 14.81 -13.15 0.07
N PHE A 134 16.12 -13.08 -0.07
CA PHE A 134 16.83 -11.86 -0.44
C PHE A 134 17.34 -11.92 -1.88
N SER A 135 17.55 -10.76 -2.49
CA SER A 135 18.26 -10.65 -3.77
C SER A 135 19.73 -11.10 -3.65
N SER A 136 20.34 -11.52 -4.77
CA SER A 136 21.77 -11.87 -4.83
C SER A 136 22.76 -10.82 -4.30
N HIS A 137 22.37 -9.54 -4.24
CA HIS A 137 23.21 -8.48 -3.65
C HIS A 137 23.66 -8.77 -2.21
N LEU A 138 22.87 -9.54 -1.44
CA LEU A 138 23.25 -9.95 -0.08
C LEU A 138 24.55 -10.77 -0.08
N THR A 139 24.79 -11.58 -1.11
CA THR A 139 26.03 -12.36 -1.27
C THR A 139 27.07 -11.58 -2.08
N ASP A 140 26.67 -11.03 -3.23
CA ASP A 140 27.58 -10.44 -4.21
C ASP A 140 28.22 -9.14 -3.69
N GLY A 141 27.48 -8.38 -2.87
CA GLY A 141 27.93 -7.15 -2.24
C GLY A 141 28.56 -7.34 -0.86
N HIS A 142 28.62 -8.57 -0.35
CA HIS A 142 29.11 -8.82 1.00
C HIS A 142 30.63 -8.64 1.09
N ILE A 143 31.10 -7.92 2.11
CA ILE A 143 32.54 -7.66 2.31
C ILE A 143 33.36 -8.91 2.67
N GLY A 144 32.66 -10.01 3.00
CA GLY A 144 33.24 -11.29 3.39
C GLY A 144 33.91 -11.30 4.76
N GLY A 145 34.48 -12.44 5.13
CA GLY A 145 35.11 -12.66 6.43
C GLY A 145 34.14 -13.12 7.51
N THR A 146 34.63 -13.98 8.41
CA THR A 146 33.81 -14.64 9.44
C THR A 146 33.07 -13.66 10.35
N THR A 147 33.73 -12.60 10.80
CA THR A 147 33.10 -11.60 11.69
C THR A 147 32.01 -10.81 10.99
N ALA A 148 32.24 -10.37 9.75
CA ALA A 148 31.24 -9.61 9.01
C ALA A 148 30.01 -10.48 8.71
N GLU A 149 30.22 -11.71 8.25
CA GLU A 149 29.12 -12.64 7.95
C GLU A 149 28.31 -12.96 9.20
N PHE A 150 28.98 -13.20 10.33
CA PHE A 150 28.33 -13.40 11.61
C PHE A 150 27.48 -12.19 12.03
N LEU A 151 28.00 -10.97 11.87
CA LEU A 151 27.28 -9.75 12.22
C LEU A 151 26.07 -9.53 11.30
N THR A 152 26.17 -9.80 10.01
CA THR A 152 25.06 -9.73 9.04
C THR A 152 23.92 -10.67 9.43
N VAL A 153 24.23 -11.95 9.63
CA VAL A 153 23.23 -12.95 10.00
C VAL A 153 22.64 -12.62 11.37
N THR A 154 23.47 -12.26 12.35
CA THR A 154 22.99 -11.92 13.70
C THR A 154 22.09 -10.69 13.70
N ALA A 155 22.35 -9.67 12.87
CA ALA A 155 21.49 -8.49 12.75
C ALA A 155 20.08 -8.87 12.26
N ILE A 156 20.00 -9.73 11.24
CA ILE A 156 18.73 -10.26 10.73
C ILE A 156 18.00 -11.04 11.82
N LEU A 157 18.67 -12.02 12.45
CA LEU A 157 18.06 -12.85 13.49
C LEU A 157 17.57 -12.02 14.68
N LYS A 158 18.41 -11.16 15.26
CA LYS A 158 18.04 -10.34 16.41
C LYS A 158 16.84 -9.44 16.12
N THR A 159 16.80 -8.83 14.94
CA THR A 159 15.66 -7.99 14.52
C THR A 159 14.37 -8.82 14.42
N VAL A 160 14.42 -9.99 13.80
CA VAL A 160 13.23 -10.85 13.62
C VAL A 160 12.74 -11.39 14.97
N PHE A 161 13.61 -11.95 15.80
CA PHE A 161 13.19 -12.56 17.06
C PHE A 161 12.79 -11.55 18.12
N ASP A 162 13.37 -10.35 18.14
CA ASP A 162 12.94 -9.28 19.04
C ASP A 162 11.55 -8.75 18.67
N ALA A 163 11.27 -8.62 17.36
CA ALA A 163 9.96 -8.17 16.88
C ALA A 163 8.86 -9.24 17.00
N PHE A 164 9.21 -10.54 16.94
CA PHE A 164 8.25 -11.65 16.83
C PHE A 164 8.58 -12.86 17.74
N PRO A 165 8.81 -12.67 19.06
CA PRO A 165 9.34 -13.72 19.95
C PRO A 165 8.42 -14.96 20.09
N ASP A 166 7.11 -14.74 20.06
CA ASP A 166 6.12 -15.81 20.18
C ASP A 166 5.67 -16.39 18.83
N GLU A 167 5.88 -15.63 17.76
CA GLU A 167 5.33 -15.91 16.44
C GLU A 167 6.34 -16.60 15.50
N ILE A 168 7.64 -16.39 15.70
CA ILE A 168 8.73 -16.95 14.88
C ILE A 168 9.71 -17.71 15.78
N LYS A 169 10.02 -18.96 15.43
CA LYS A 169 10.89 -19.86 16.21
C LYS A 169 12.22 -20.17 15.54
N GLN A 170 12.32 -20.00 14.23
CA GLN A 170 13.54 -20.15 13.46
C GLN A 170 13.46 -19.34 12.17
N VAL A 171 14.61 -18.99 11.60
CA VAL A 171 14.73 -18.20 10.36
C VAL A 171 15.58 -18.96 9.36
N GLN A 172 15.08 -19.16 8.16
CA GLN A 172 15.84 -19.66 7.01
C GLN A 172 16.11 -18.49 6.06
N ILE A 173 17.38 -18.29 5.71
CA ILE A 173 17.80 -17.29 4.72
C ILE A 173 17.87 -17.97 3.35
N LEU A 174 17.27 -17.33 2.35
CA LEU A 174 17.31 -17.75 0.95
C LEU A 174 17.88 -16.63 0.08
N ILE A 175 18.44 -17.01 -1.06
CA ILE A 175 18.88 -16.09 -2.12
C ILE A 175 18.19 -16.48 -3.43
N ASP A 176 17.43 -15.55 -4.00
CA ASP A 176 16.66 -15.73 -5.23
C ASP A 176 15.86 -17.06 -5.24
N GLY A 177 15.17 -17.32 -4.13
CA GLY A 177 14.32 -18.47 -3.88
C GLY A 177 15.07 -19.78 -3.58
N LYS A 178 16.39 -19.74 -3.39
CA LYS A 178 17.22 -20.94 -3.16
C LYS A 178 17.83 -20.94 -1.77
N GLU A 179 17.90 -22.13 -1.18
CA GLU A 179 18.71 -22.37 0.00
C GLU A 179 20.20 -22.18 -0.34
N ILE A 180 20.94 -21.58 0.59
CA ILE A 180 22.37 -21.30 0.46
C ILE A 180 23.13 -21.94 1.61
N GLU A 181 24.38 -22.33 1.36
CA GLU A 181 25.25 -22.85 2.42
C GLU A 181 25.84 -21.72 3.27
N THR A 182 26.15 -20.58 2.67
CA THR A 182 26.81 -19.44 3.33
C THR A 182 26.46 -18.15 2.58
N ILE A 183 26.60 -16.98 3.22
CA ILE A 183 26.60 -15.70 2.51
C ILE A 183 27.96 -15.41 1.86
N ALA A 184 29.06 -15.72 2.56
CA ALA A 184 30.41 -15.35 2.12
C ALA A 184 31.52 -16.35 2.51
N GLY A 185 31.17 -17.57 2.91
CA GLY A 185 32.06 -18.72 2.97
C GLY A 185 32.38 -19.25 4.37
N HIS A 186 31.77 -18.75 5.44
CA HIS A 186 32.14 -19.14 6.81
C HIS A 186 30.99 -19.65 7.67
N LEU A 187 29.83 -19.01 7.64
CA LEU A 187 28.69 -19.41 8.47
C LEU A 187 27.80 -20.38 7.70
N ASN A 188 27.50 -21.54 8.30
CA ASN A 188 26.58 -22.51 7.70
C ASN A 188 25.13 -22.04 7.86
N LEU A 189 24.45 -21.82 6.74
CA LEU A 189 23.06 -21.38 6.62
C LEU A 189 22.17 -22.43 5.94
N SER A 190 22.67 -23.65 5.73
CA SER A 190 21.94 -24.76 5.09
C SER A 190 20.75 -25.26 5.92
N GLN A 191 20.58 -24.78 7.15
CA GLN A 191 19.51 -25.16 8.06
C GLN A 191 18.92 -23.92 8.73
N PRO A 192 17.64 -23.94 9.13
CA PRO A 192 17.01 -22.82 9.82
C PRO A 192 17.72 -22.48 11.12
N LEU A 193 17.93 -21.19 11.33
CA LEU A 193 18.72 -20.64 12.42
C LEU A 193 17.83 -20.22 13.59
N ARG A 194 18.36 -20.35 14.80
CA ARG A 194 17.79 -19.80 16.03
C ARG A 194 18.77 -18.82 16.64
N LEU A 195 18.28 -17.88 17.44
CA LEU A 195 19.19 -17.17 18.34
C LEU A 195 19.69 -18.14 19.42
N PRO A 196 21.00 -18.13 19.72
CA PRO A 196 21.55 -18.88 20.84
C PRO A 196 21.10 -18.32 22.19
#